data_AF-A0A1R0XZ45-F1
#
_entry.id   AF-A0A1R0XZ45-F1
#
_cell.length_a   1.000
_cell.length_b   1.000
_cell.length_c   1.000
_cell.angle_alpha   90.00
_cell.angle_beta   90.00
_cell.angle_gamma   90.00
#
_symmetry.space_group_name_H-M   'P 1'
#
loop_
_entity.id
_entity.type
_entity.pdbx_description
1 polymer ?
#
loop_
_entity_poly.entity_id
_entity_poly.type
_entity_poly.pdbx_seq_one_letter_code
_entity_poly.pdbx_strand_id
1 'polypeptide(L)'
;MKYVAILLTLVVLAVVYFLVKKQKINTTSNHSHTTRSNVISMDSHRKAKQSPGEQPCSSCKKKNGKLIFYAQDNGTVVGLCKDCQSKAKKRDMLPL
;
A
#
# COMPACT_ATOMS: atom_id res chain seq x y z
N MET A 1 7.73 17.37 -45.75
CA MET A 1 8.85 17.49 -44.79
C MET A 1 8.54 18.38 -43.58
N LYS A 2 8.03 19.61 -43.76
CA LYS A 2 7.70 20.51 -42.64
C LYS A 2 6.73 19.89 -41.61
N TYR A 3 5.66 19.24 -42.06
CA TYR A 3 4.68 18.59 -41.18
C TYR A 3 5.26 17.40 -40.39
N VAL A 4 6.17 16.63 -40.99
CA VAL A 4 6.84 15.52 -40.32
C VAL A 4 7.77 16.04 -39.22
N ALA A 5 8.49 17.14 -39.50
CA ALA A 5 9.32 17.80 -38.50
C ALA A 5 8.47 18.33 -37.32
N ILE A 6 7.32 18.97 -37.61
CA ILE A 6 6.41 19.47 -36.57
C ILE A 6 5.87 18.32 -35.70
N LEU A 7 5.42 17.22 -36.32
CA LEU A 7 4.92 16.05 -35.58
C LEU A 7 6.01 15.44 -34.69
N LEU A 8 7.24 15.31 -35.18
CA LEU A 8 8.36 14.80 -34.38
C LEU A 8 8.67 15.72 -33.19
N THR A 9 8.65 17.04 -33.38
CA THR A 9 8.88 17.97 -32.27
C THR A 9 7.78 17.89 -31.19
N LEU A 10 6.52 17.73 -31.58
CA LEU A 10 5.42 17.57 -30.63
C LEU A 10 5.49 16.26 -29.85
N VAL A 11 5.88 15.16 -30.52
CA VAL A 11 6.05 13.85 -29.86
C VAL A 11 7.18 13.92 -28.83
N VAL A 12 8.32 14.53 -29.18
CA VAL A 12 9.45 14.70 -28.25
C VAL A 12 9.05 15.55 -27.05
N LEU A 13 8.36 16.67 -27.26
CA LEU A 13 7.86 17.51 -26.17
C LEU A 13 6.88 16.78 -25.25
N ALA A 14 5.97 15.98 -25.82
CA ALA A 14 5.01 15.19 -25.04
C ALA A 14 5.70 14.12 -24.19
N VAL A 15 6.70 13.43 -24.73
CA VAL A 15 7.48 12.41 -24.00
C VAL A 15 8.27 13.06 -22.87
N VAL A 16 8.97 14.17 -23.13
CA VAL A 16 9.72 14.91 -22.09
C VAL A 16 8.79 15.38 -20.98
N TYR A 17 7.63 15.95 -21.33
CA TYR A 17 6.61 16.36 -20.35
C TYR A 17 6.12 15.19 -19.49
N PHE A 18 5.84 14.04 -20.11
CA PHE A 18 5.40 12.83 -19.38
C PHE A 18 6.47 12.28 -18.44
N LEU A 19 7.75 12.31 -18.84
CA LEU A 19 8.86 11.85 -18.00
C LEU A 19 9.07 12.77 -16.79
N VAL A 20 9.03 14.10 -17.00
CA VAL A 20 9.12 15.08 -15.90
C VAL A 20 7.93 14.96 -14.95
N LYS A 21 6.72 14.77 -15.49
CA LYS A 21 5.50 14.56 -14.67
C LYS A 21 5.56 13.25 -13.88
N LYS A 22 6.04 12.15 -14.47
CA LYS A 22 6.23 10.86 -13.77
C LYS A 22 7.27 10.97 -12.66
N GLN A 23 8.37 11.69 -12.87
CA GLN A 23 9.36 11.94 -11.82
C GLN A 23 8.74 12.73 -10.66
N LYS A 24 7.95 13.77 -10.94
CA LYS A 24 7.29 14.58 -9.90
C LYS A 24 6.21 13.82 -9.11
N ILE A 25 5.50 12.88 -9.74
CA ILE A 25 4.50 12.01 -9.05
C ILE A 25 5.18 10.99 -8.15
N ASN A 26 6.38 10.51 -8.52
CA ASN A 26 7.16 9.57 -7.70
C ASN A 26 7.96 10.26 -6.57
N THR A 27 8.02 11.59 -6.56
CA THR A 27 8.63 12.40 -5.49
C THR A 27 7.58 13.09 -4.61
N THR A 28 6.47 12.41 -4.33
CA THR A 28 5.84 12.53 -3.01
C THR A 28 6.43 11.46 -2.09
N SER A 29 7.75 11.49 -1.90
CA SER A 29 8.26 11.11 -0.60
C SER A 29 7.66 12.15 0.35
N ASN A 30 6.75 11.69 1.20
CA ASN A 30 6.27 12.41 2.36
C ASN A 30 7.49 12.90 3.13
N HIS A 31 7.96 14.11 2.84
CA HIS A 31 8.83 14.82 3.75
C HIS A 31 7.92 15.30 4.87
N SER A 32 7.61 14.37 5.79
CA SER A 32 7.20 14.73 7.12
C SER A 32 8.33 15.57 7.68
N HIS A 33 8.16 16.88 7.68
CA HIS A 33 8.94 17.78 8.52
C HIS A 33 8.67 17.34 9.97
N THR A 34 9.46 16.38 10.43
CA THR A 34 9.51 15.96 11.82
C THR A 34 10.30 17.04 12.55
N THR A 35 9.59 18.08 12.97
CA THR A 35 10.02 18.82 14.15
C THR A 35 10.09 17.79 15.28
N ARG A 36 11.27 17.66 15.92
CA ARG A 36 11.54 16.79 17.08
C ARG A 36 10.70 17.21 18.31
N SER A 37 9.38 17.19 18.20
CA SER A 37 8.49 17.28 19.34
C SER A 37 8.22 15.86 19.83
N ASN A 38 8.43 15.61 21.12
CA ASN A 38 8.06 14.37 21.82
C ASN A 38 6.53 14.24 21.96
N VAL A 39 5.82 14.50 20.87
CA VAL A 39 4.37 14.49 20.78
C VAL A 39 4.02 13.71 19.52
N ILE A 40 3.59 12.47 19.75
CA ILE A 40 3.16 11.57 18.69
C ILE A 40 1.72 11.95 18.34
N SER A 41 1.52 12.56 17.17
CA SER A 41 0.17 12.97 16.75
C SER A 41 -0.68 11.73 16.40
N MET A 42 -1.78 11.55 17.11
CA MET A 42 -2.74 10.45 16.85
C MET A 42 -3.37 10.55 15.46
N ASP A 43 -3.53 11.76 14.93
CA ASP A 43 -4.05 11.99 13.58
C ASP A 43 -3.16 11.42 12.48
N SER A 44 -1.82 11.44 12.67
CA SER A 44 -0.89 10.85 11.71
C SER A 44 -1.01 9.32 11.68
N HIS A 45 -1.15 8.69 12.85
CA HIS A 45 -1.39 7.25 12.95
C HIS A 45 -2.76 6.86 12.42
N ARG A 46 -3.80 7.69 12.59
CA ARG A 46 -5.11 7.48 11.99
C ARG A 46 -5.02 7.51 10.45
N LYS A 47 -4.34 8.50 9.87
CA LYS A 47 -4.18 8.62 8.42
C LYS A 47 -3.31 7.51 7.82
N ALA A 48 -2.26 7.08 8.54
CA ALA A 48 -1.43 5.94 8.13
C ALA A 48 -2.18 4.60 8.17
N LYS A 49 -3.14 4.43 9.10
CA LYS A 49 -4.04 3.27 9.14
C LYS A 49 -5.20 3.34 8.14
N GLN A 50 -5.53 4.54 7.65
CA GLN A 50 -6.61 4.77 6.69
C GLN A 50 -6.22 4.47 5.24
N SER A 51 -4.94 4.33 4.91
CA SER A 51 -4.58 3.66 3.66
C SER A 51 -4.74 2.15 3.90
N PRO A 52 -5.71 1.47 3.28
CA PRO A 52 -5.77 0.03 3.33
C PRO A 52 -4.67 -0.50 2.39
N GLY A 53 -3.41 -0.24 2.73
CA GLY A 53 -2.32 -1.04 2.21
C GLY A 53 -2.66 -2.46 2.60
N GLU A 54 -3.00 -3.28 1.61
CA GLU A 54 -3.48 -4.65 1.78
C GLU A 54 -2.64 -5.35 2.84
N GLN A 55 -3.23 -5.58 4.01
CA GLN A 55 -2.54 -6.24 5.10
C GLN A 55 -2.14 -7.64 4.63
N PRO A 56 -0.88 -8.06 4.83
CA PRO A 56 -0.45 -9.39 4.42
C PRO A 56 -1.06 -10.44 5.34
N CYS A 57 -1.38 -11.61 4.79
CA CYS A 57 -1.81 -12.77 5.58
C CYS A 57 -0.72 -13.17 6.58
N SER A 58 -1.08 -13.38 7.85
CA SER A 58 -0.13 -13.76 8.90
C SER A 58 0.54 -15.11 8.64
N SER A 59 -0.07 -16.02 7.88
CA SER A 59 0.50 -17.34 7.58
C SER A 59 1.34 -17.39 6.30
N CYS A 60 0.88 -16.79 5.20
CA CYS A 60 1.57 -16.88 3.91
C CYS A 60 2.24 -15.58 3.46
N LYS A 61 2.06 -14.48 4.20
CA LYS A 61 2.59 -13.13 3.93
C LYS A 61 2.19 -12.52 2.58
N LYS A 62 1.29 -13.18 1.83
CA LYS A 62 0.75 -12.65 0.57
C LYS A 62 -0.28 -11.56 0.85
N LYS A 63 -0.29 -10.55 -0.01
CA LYS A 63 -1.30 -9.48 -0.04
C LYS A 63 -2.47 -9.97 -0.87
N ASN A 64 -3.50 -10.49 -0.21
CA ASN A 64 -4.65 -11.14 -0.87
C ASN A 64 -5.95 -10.35 -0.63
N GLY A 65 -5.86 -9.04 -0.40
CA GLY A 65 -7.02 -8.20 -0.12
C GLY A 65 -7.72 -8.58 1.20
N LYS A 66 -8.94 -9.12 1.11
CA LYS A 66 -9.81 -9.42 2.26
C LYS A 66 -9.23 -10.56 3.12
N LEU A 67 -8.79 -10.22 4.33
CA LEU A 67 -8.42 -11.18 5.37
C LEU A 67 -9.62 -11.51 6.25
N ILE A 68 -9.67 -12.74 6.76
CA ILE A 68 -10.59 -13.18 7.81
C ILE A 68 -9.77 -13.25 9.10
N PHE A 69 -10.29 -12.65 10.17
CA PHE A 69 -9.61 -12.62 11.46
C PHE A 69 -10.01 -13.83 12.30
N TYR A 70 -9.04 -14.41 12.99
CA TYR A 70 -9.23 -15.52 13.90
C TYR A 70 -8.58 -15.20 15.25
N ALA A 71 -9.24 -15.61 16.33
CA ALA A 71 -8.67 -15.63 17.67
C ALA A 71 -7.86 -16.92 17.86
N GLN A 72 -6.63 -16.76 18.33
CA GLN A 72 -5.75 -17.86 18.72
C GLN A 72 -5.80 -18.06 20.24
N ASP A 73 -5.51 -19.27 20.72
CA ASP A 73 -5.62 -19.65 22.15
C ASP A 73 -4.74 -18.82 23.09
N ASN A 74 -3.69 -18.21 22.55
CA ASN A 74 -2.80 -17.29 23.27
C ASN A 74 -3.37 -15.86 23.39
N GLY A 75 -4.62 -15.63 22.98
CA GLY A 75 -5.28 -14.33 23.00
C GLY A 75 -4.86 -13.39 21.87
N THR A 76 -4.07 -13.85 20.90
CA THR A 76 -3.68 -13.04 19.74
C THR A 76 -4.68 -13.16 18.60
N VAL A 77 -4.80 -12.11 17.79
CA VAL A 77 -5.67 -12.09 16.61
C VAL A 77 -4.81 -12.17 15.36
N VAL A 78 -5.10 -13.15 14.49
CA VAL A 78 -4.38 -13.37 13.23
C VAL A 78 -5.29 -13.19 12.04
N GLY A 79 -4.80 -12.50 11.01
CA GLY A 79 -5.51 -12.31 9.75
C GLY A 79 -5.07 -13.34 8.71
N LEU A 80 -6.00 -14.19 8.25
CA LEU A 80 -5.71 -15.24 7.27
C LEU A 80 -6.42 -14.97 5.94
N CYS A 81 -5.74 -15.25 4.83
CA CYS A 81 -6.37 -15.28 3.51
C CYS A 81 -7.21 -16.56 3.34
N LYS A 82 -8.07 -16.56 2.31
CA LYS A 82 -8.96 -17.69 1.97
C LYS A 82 -8.22 -19.03 1.88
N ASP A 83 -7.02 -19.04 1.29
CA ASP A 83 -6.22 -20.26 1.13
C ASP A 83 -5.68 -20.80 2.48
N CYS A 84 -5.42 -19.90 3.43
CA CYS A 84 -4.87 -20.24 4.74
C CYS A 84 -5.96 -20.56 5.77
N GLN A 85 -7.24 -20.42 5.44
CA GLN A 85 -8.36 -20.76 6.33
C GLN A 85 -8.32 -22.21 6.80
N SER A 86 -7.85 -23.13 5.95
CA SER A 86 -7.66 -24.54 6.31
C SER A 86 -6.75 -24.73 7.53
N LYS A 87 -5.76 -23.85 7.73
CA LYS A 87 -4.85 -23.88 8.88
C LYS A 87 -5.52 -23.40 10.16
N ALA A 88 -6.43 -22.44 10.08
CA ALA A 88 -7.24 -22.01 11.22
C ALA A 88 -8.18 -23.12 11.68
N LYS A 89 -8.89 -23.77 10.74
CA LYS A 89 -9.77 -24.90 11.05
C LYS A 89 -9.03 -26.08 11.69
N LYS A 90 -7.81 -26.39 11.23
CA LYS A 90 -6.98 -27.45 11.83
C LYS A 90 -6.49 -27.14 13.25
N ARG A 91 -6.51 -25.87 13.65
CA ARG A 91 -6.08 -25.40 14.96
C ARG A 91 -7.27 -24.91 15.80
N ASP A 92 -8.49 -25.28 15.40
CA ASP A 92 -9.75 -24.89 16.04
C ASP A 92 -9.86 -23.40 16.40
N MET A 93 -9.29 -22.54 15.56
CA MET A 93 -9.32 -21.09 15.80
C MET A 93 -10.72 -20.53 15.59
N LEU A 94 -11.14 -19.62 16.47
CA LEU A 94 -12.46 -19.00 16.41
C LEU A 94 -12.46 -17.81 15.42
N PRO A 95 -13.34 -17.79 14.40
CA PRO A 95 -13.47 -16.63 13.51
C PRO A 95 -14.10 -15.43 14.24
N LEU A 96 -13.61 -14.23 13.92
CA LEU A 96 -14.09 -12.94 14.42
C LEU A 96 -14.73 -12.11 13.30
#